data_AF-A0A7X7YJ40-F1
#
_entry.id   AF-A0A7X7YJ40-F1
#
_cell.length_a   1.000
_cell.length_b   1.000
_cell.length_c   1.000
_cell.angle_alpha   90.00
_cell.angle_beta   90.00
_cell.angle_gamma   90.00
#
_symmetry.space_group_name_H-M   'P 1'
#
loop_
_entity.id
_entity.type
_entity.pdbx_description
1 polymer ?
#
loop_
_entity_poly.entity_id
_entity_poly.type
_entity_poly.pdbx_seq_one_letter_code
_entity_poly.pdbx_strand_id
1 'polypeptide(L)'
;NIAAAKEEGFVGITTYHEWGRTIDGRPGGRNSYETVVTESPAAWQDKEKAAGSLNYYPLVDTGWDSRPWHGDKAMAIEGRTPERFETLLRQAKSFAAEHKKPFVILGPVNEWGEGSYIEPCTEFGFGMLESVRRVFAQGSPSSWPQNVAPSDVGRGPYDYPRLPRISQWTFDEDSGGWQAMMGISDIDCKDGMMAFRTTSPDPALIVSLRDIRASDFRSAEIRIRLSPVSPGSASSTGLQLFWSQNASAISEATSIHSAVPVDGQWHIVQLDLAAHPRWKGKITSFRLDPCDRADLTVRIDSFTLR
;
A
#
# COMPACT_ATOMS: atom_id res chain seq x y z
N ASN A 1 1.03 -1.63 29.63
CA ASN A 1 1.32 -1.12 31.00
C ASN A 1 1.01 0.38 30.99
N ILE A 2 0.01 0.83 31.76
CA ILE A 2 -0.48 2.22 31.73
C ILE A 2 0.51 3.21 32.37
N ALA A 3 1.22 2.79 33.41
CA ALA A 3 2.23 3.62 34.06
C ALA A 3 3.38 3.92 33.10
N ALA A 4 3.90 2.89 32.43
CA ALA A 4 4.96 3.05 31.42
C ALA A 4 4.52 3.98 30.27
N ALA A 5 3.31 3.80 29.73
CA ALA A 5 2.80 4.68 28.68
C ALA A 5 2.71 6.14 29.14
N LYS A 6 2.31 6.38 30.39
CA LYS A 6 2.29 7.74 30.93
C LYS A 6 3.70 8.32 31.10
N GLU A 7 4.66 7.52 31.55
CA GLU A 7 6.07 7.92 31.68
C GLU A 7 6.69 8.27 30.31
N GLU A 8 6.27 7.58 29.26
CA GLU A 8 6.65 7.85 27.86
C GLU A 8 5.93 9.07 27.26
N GLY A 9 5.01 9.70 27.99
CA GLY A 9 4.32 10.92 27.58
C GLY A 9 2.99 10.70 26.84
N PHE A 10 2.46 9.48 26.79
CA PHE A 10 1.13 9.24 26.25
C PHE A 10 0.05 9.87 27.16
N VAL A 11 -0.96 10.47 26.53
CA VAL A 11 -2.06 11.18 27.22
C VAL A 11 -3.39 10.43 27.15
N GLY A 12 -3.47 9.37 26.34
CA GLY A 12 -4.68 8.59 26.19
C GLY A 12 -4.50 7.29 25.44
N ILE A 13 -5.55 6.48 25.45
CA ILE A 13 -5.61 5.14 24.88
C ILE A 13 -6.94 4.92 24.16
N THR A 14 -6.93 4.00 23.22
CA THR A 14 -8.11 3.47 22.56
C THR A 14 -7.84 2.03 22.13
N THR A 15 -8.79 1.41 21.44
CA THR A 15 -8.76 0.04 20.94
C THR A 15 -8.79 0.07 19.41
N TYR A 16 -8.40 -1.05 18.78
CA TYR A 16 -8.53 -1.20 17.31
C TYR A 16 -9.98 -1.59 16.93
N HIS A 17 -10.56 -2.50 17.71
CA HIS A 17 -11.96 -2.90 17.65
C HIS A 17 -12.51 -3.02 19.07
N GLU A 18 -13.83 -2.81 19.20
CA GLU A 18 -14.52 -2.94 20.48
C GLU A 18 -15.95 -3.45 20.24
N TRP A 19 -16.10 -4.78 20.26
CA TRP A 19 -17.36 -5.44 19.91
C TRP A 19 -18.18 -5.83 21.13
N GLY A 20 -17.59 -5.82 22.32
CA GLY A 20 -18.23 -6.26 23.55
C GLY A 20 -17.70 -7.60 24.06
N ARG A 21 -17.91 -7.87 25.35
CA ARG A 21 -17.29 -8.98 26.09
C ARG A 21 -17.60 -10.37 25.50
N THR A 22 -18.72 -10.52 24.82
CA THR A 22 -19.10 -11.79 24.19
C THR A 22 -18.28 -12.08 22.95
N ILE A 23 -17.80 -11.05 22.25
CA ILE A 23 -17.10 -11.18 20.96
C ILE A 23 -15.58 -10.99 21.16
N ASP A 24 -15.18 -10.00 21.97
CA ASP A 24 -13.79 -9.63 22.16
C ASP A 24 -12.93 -10.81 22.69
N GLY A 25 -11.80 -11.05 22.03
CA GLY A 25 -10.84 -12.10 22.42
C GLY A 25 -11.27 -13.53 22.08
N ARG A 26 -12.39 -13.73 21.38
CA ARG A 26 -12.82 -15.05 20.91
C ARG A 26 -12.44 -15.27 19.45
N PRO A 27 -11.72 -16.35 19.11
CA PRO A 27 -11.42 -16.65 17.72
C PRO A 27 -12.64 -17.25 17.02
N GLY A 28 -13.00 -16.69 15.85
CA GLY A 28 -14.00 -17.25 14.97
C GLY A 28 -15.45 -17.04 15.42
N GLY A 29 -16.38 -17.67 14.68
CA GLY A 29 -17.81 -17.64 14.98
C GLY A 29 -18.62 -16.70 14.07
N ARG A 30 -19.95 -16.80 14.26
CA ARG A 30 -20.94 -15.91 13.66
C ARG A 30 -21.58 -15.12 14.78
N ASN A 31 -21.20 -13.86 14.85
CA ASN A 31 -21.68 -12.93 15.85
C ASN A 31 -22.71 -12.00 15.21
N SER A 32 -23.52 -11.33 16.03
CA SER A 32 -24.51 -10.38 15.54
C SER A 32 -24.06 -8.96 15.81
N TYR A 33 -24.32 -8.06 14.87
CA TYR A 33 -24.08 -6.63 15.08
C TYR A 33 -25.00 -6.06 16.18
N GLU A 34 -26.14 -6.70 16.46
CA GLU A 34 -27.00 -6.38 17.61
C GLU A 34 -26.26 -6.59 18.95
N THR A 35 -25.45 -7.64 19.05
CA THR A 35 -24.59 -7.87 20.23
C THR A 35 -23.59 -6.72 20.38
N VAL A 36 -22.99 -6.24 19.29
CA VAL A 36 -22.10 -5.07 19.30
C VAL A 36 -22.84 -3.84 19.85
N VAL A 37 -24.03 -3.55 19.32
CA VAL A 37 -24.88 -2.43 19.78
C VAL A 37 -25.23 -2.55 21.27
N THR A 38 -25.49 -3.76 21.76
CA THR A 38 -25.92 -3.99 23.14
C THR A 38 -24.77 -3.93 24.14
N GLU A 39 -23.59 -4.47 23.77
CA GLU A 39 -22.49 -4.69 24.69
C GLU A 39 -21.41 -3.61 24.67
N SER A 40 -21.27 -2.85 23.57
CA SER A 40 -20.25 -1.79 23.46
C SER A 40 -20.31 -0.77 24.61
N PRO A 41 -21.49 -0.29 25.08
CA PRO A 41 -21.54 0.64 26.22
C PRO A 41 -20.88 0.11 27.50
N ALA A 42 -21.05 -1.18 27.79
CA ALA A 42 -20.42 -1.81 28.95
C ALA A 42 -18.90 -2.00 28.73
N ALA A 43 -18.48 -2.31 27.51
CA ALA A 43 -17.06 -2.39 27.15
C ALA A 43 -16.36 -1.03 27.30
N TRP A 44 -16.98 0.06 26.82
CA TRP A 44 -16.45 1.40 26.97
C TRP A 44 -16.29 1.79 28.44
N GLN A 45 -17.24 1.43 29.30
CA GLN A 45 -17.15 1.67 30.75
C GLN A 45 -15.99 0.88 31.39
N ASP A 46 -15.75 -0.36 30.96
CA ASP A 46 -14.62 -1.15 31.45
C ASP A 46 -13.29 -0.54 31.02
N LYS A 47 -13.18 -0.10 29.76
CA LYS A 47 -11.97 0.54 29.22
C LYS A 47 -11.71 1.89 29.88
N GLU A 48 -12.76 2.66 30.15
CA GLU A 48 -12.66 3.93 30.90
C GLU A 48 -12.05 3.70 32.28
N LYS A 49 -12.56 2.70 33.01
CA LYS A 49 -12.00 2.34 34.32
C LYS A 49 -10.57 1.82 34.20
N ALA A 50 -10.32 0.99 33.19
CA ALA A 50 -9.02 0.39 32.97
C ALA A 50 -7.95 1.43 32.62
N ALA A 51 -8.30 2.50 31.90
CA ALA A 51 -7.37 3.55 31.47
C ALA A 51 -6.68 4.30 32.62
N GLY A 52 -7.28 4.27 33.82
CA GLY A 52 -6.69 4.79 35.04
C GLY A 52 -6.33 6.28 34.89
N SER A 53 -5.03 6.57 34.77
CA SER A 53 -4.54 7.95 34.68
C SER A 53 -4.39 8.49 33.26
N LEU A 54 -4.70 7.68 32.24
CA LEU A 54 -4.75 8.09 30.83
C LEU A 54 -6.20 8.35 30.42
N ASN A 55 -6.40 9.19 29.39
CA ASN A 55 -7.73 9.39 28.82
C ASN A 55 -8.10 8.21 27.92
N TYR A 56 -9.21 7.54 28.17
CA TYR A 56 -9.77 6.62 27.18
C TYR A 56 -10.66 7.36 26.17
N TYR A 57 -10.49 7.02 24.89
CA TYR A 57 -11.31 7.50 23.79
C TYR A 57 -12.12 6.32 23.22
N PRO A 58 -13.46 6.33 23.36
CA PRO A 58 -14.29 5.21 22.95
C PRO A 58 -14.29 5.06 21.42
N LEU A 59 -14.24 3.80 20.98
CA LEU A 59 -14.35 3.43 19.58
C LEU A 59 -15.76 2.89 19.28
N VAL A 60 -16.35 3.44 18.22
CA VAL A 60 -17.58 2.93 17.62
C VAL A 60 -17.20 2.02 16.47
N ASP A 61 -17.48 0.73 16.66
CA ASP A 61 -17.09 -0.30 15.71
C ASP A 61 -18.00 -0.30 14.48
N THR A 62 -17.37 -0.42 13.31
CA THR A 62 -18.10 -0.42 12.04
C THR A 62 -18.46 -1.82 11.57
N GLY A 63 -18.02 -2.90 12.21
CA GLY A 63 -18.32 -4.29 11.86
C GLY A 63 -17.06 -5.12 11.63
N TRP A 64 -17.24 -6.38 11.26
CA TRP A 64 -16.13 -7.29 10.91
C TRP A 64 -16.63 -8.46 10.07
N ASP A 65 -15.97 -8.75 8.96
CA ASP A 65 -16.12 -9.95 8.15
C ASP A 65 -14.87 -10.19 7.28
N SER A 66 -13.90 -10.93 7.83
CA SER A 66 -12.62 -11.20 7.16
C SER A 66 -12.61 -12.49 6.34
N ARG A 67 -13.78 -13.05 6.02
CA ARG A 67 -13.91 -14.26 5.17
C ARG A 67 -13.25 -14.14 3.80
N PRO A 68 -13.26 -12.98 3.10
CA PRO A 68 -12.54 -12.86 1.83
C PRO A 68 -11.03 -13.10 1.94
N TRP A 69 -10.43 -12.86 3.11
CA TRP A 69 -8.99 -13.04 3.35
C TRP A 69 -8.66 -14.41 3.93
N HIS A 70 -9.50 -14.90 4.83
CA HIS A 70 -9.18 -16.04 5.68
C HIS A 70 -10.11 -17.25 5.47
N GLY A 71 -11.00 -17.17 4.49
CA GLY A 71 -11.97 -18.20 4.15
C GLY A 71 -13.16 -18.29 5.11
N ASP A 72 -14.07 -19.21 4.82
CA ASP A 72 -15.39 -19.25 5.46
C ASP A 72 -15.38 -19.48 6.99
N LYS A 73 -14.27 -19.98 7.54
CA LYS A 73 -14.13 -20.21 8.99
C LYS A 73 -13.75 -18.95 9.77
N ALA A 74 -13.39 -17.86 9.08
CA ALA A 74 -13.10 -16.59 9.71
C ALA A 74 -14.30 -16.08 10.52
N MET A 75 -14.02 -15.31 11.57
CA MET A 75 -15.06 -14.63 12.33
C MET A 75 -15.82 -13.65 11.43
N ALA A 76 -17.14 -13.58 11.62
CA ALA A 76 -17.97 -12.56 10.99
C ALA A 76 -18.99 -12.01 11.98
N ILE A 77 -19.28 -10.72 11.86
CA ILE A 77 -20.33 -9.99 12.56
C ILE A 77 -21.40 -9.66 11.53
N GLU A 78 -22.53 -10.34 11.64
CA GLU A 78 -23.61 -10.29 10.65
C GLU A 78 -24.75 -9.37 11.10
N GLY A 79 -25.58 -8.95 10.15
CA GLY A 79 -26.77 -8.16 10.46
C GLY A 79 -26.49 -6.69 10.78
N ARG A 80 -25.36 -6.14 10.33
CA ARG A 80 -25.11 -4.70 10.37
C ARG A 80 -26.12 -3.96 9.48
N THR A 81 -26.73 -2.90 10.00
CA THR A 81 -27.61 -2.00 9.23
C THR A 81 -27.35 -0.53 9.64
N PRO A 82 -27.71 0.46 8.80
CA PRO A 82 -27.62 1.87 9.16
C PRO A 82 -28.33 2.23 10.47
N GLU A 83 -29.46 1.61 10.78
CA GLU A 83 -30.27 1.88 11.98
C GLU A 83 -29.61 1.35 13.25
N ARG A 84 -29.05 0.14 13.20
CA ARG A 84 -28.28 -0.44 14.30
C ARG A 84 -27.01 0.36 14.57
N PHE A 85 -26.31 0.73 13.50
CA PHE A 85 -25.14 1.59 13.59
C PHE A 85 -25.49 2.97 14.16
N GLU A 86 -26.61 3.57 13.75
CA GLU A 86 -27.10 4.82 14.34
C GLU A 86 -27.36 4.68 15.84
N THR A 87 -27.95 3.56 16.26
CA THR A 87 -28.19 3.28 17.68
C THR A 87 -26.87 3.26 18.46
N LEU A 88 -25.85 2.56 17.95
CA LEU A 88 -24.52 2.53 18.55
C LEU A 88 -23.86 3.92 18.60
N LEU A 89 -23.97 4.71 17.52
CA LEU A 89 -23.48 6.09 17.49
C LEU A 89 -24.15 6.97 18.55
N ARG A 90 -25.47 6.83 18.76
CA ARG A 90 -26.21 7.56 19.79
C ARG A 90 -25.75 7.18 21.19
N GLN A 91 -25.50 5.91 21.44
CA GLN A 91 -24.94 5.44 22.71
C GLN A 91 -23.54 6.02 22.94
N ALA A 92 -22.69 6.03 21.90
CA ALA A 92 -21.35 6.61 21.99
C ALA A 92 -21.38 8.11 22.27
N LYS A 93 -22.32 8.84 21.64
CA LYS A 93 -22.55 10.26 21.92
C LYS A 93 -22.95 10.50 23.39
N SER A 94 -23.85 9.67 23.92
CA SER A 94 -24.27 9.74 25.33
C SER A 94 -23.11 9.44 26.27
N PHE A 95 -22.33 8.39 26.00
CA PHE A 95 -21.14 8.03 26.77
C PHE A 95 -20.09 9.16 26.75
N ALA A 96 -19.82 9.73 25.59
CA ALA A 96 -18.90 10.86 25.45
C ALA A 96 -19.37 12.08 26.26
N ALA A 97 -20.66 12.38 26.25
CA ALA A 97 -21.22 13.48 27.04
C ALA A 97 -21.10 13.21 28.56
N GLU A 98 -21.46 12.02 29.01
CA GLU A 98 -21.39 11.61 30.43
C GLU A 98 -19.96 11.66 30.98
N HIS A 99 -19.01 11.12 30.21
CA HIS A 99 -17.60 11.03 30.59
C HIS A 99 -16.75 12.22 30.11
N LYS A 100 -17.38 13.29 29.61
CA LYS A 100 -16.74 14.52 29.12
C LYS A 100 -15.63 14.25 28.10
N LYS A 101 -15.85 13.29 27.21
CA LYS A 101 -14.92 12.97 26.12
C LYS A 101 -15.03 14.03 25.02
N PRO A 102 -13.90 14.55 24.52
CA PRO A 102 -13.91 15.59 23.49
C PRO A 102 -14.34 15.06 22.11
N PHE A 103 -14.21 13.76 21.87
CA PHE A 103 -14.61 13.09 20.64
C PHE A 103 -14.84 11.59 20.89
N VAL A 104 -15.46 10.93 19.91
CA VAL A 104 -15.49 9.47 19.78
C VAL A 104 -14.68 9.09 18.55
N ILE A 105 -14.05 7.91 18.58
CA ILE A 105 -13.37 7.35 17.42
C ILE A 105 -14.40 6.52 16.66
N LEU A 106 -14.43 6.69 15.35
CA LEU A 106 -15.23 5.87 14.46
C LEU A 106 -14.27 5.10 13.56
N GLY A 107 -14.32 3.78 13.60
CA GLY A 107 -13.46 3.03 12.72
C GLY A 107 -13.59 1.51 12.78
N PRO A 108 -13.00 0.85 11.78
CA PRO A 108 -12.44 1.42 10.54
C PRO A 108 -13.49 1.97 9.55
N VAL A 109 -13.12 2.90 8.65
CA VAL A 109 -14.07 3.51 7.68
C VAL A 109 -14.12 2.78 6.33
N ASN A 110 -12.99 2.25 5.88
CA ASN A 110 -12.80 1.66 4.56
C ASN A 110 -11.87 0.43 4.59
N GLU A 111 -11.89 -0.33 5.68
CA GLU A 111 -11.09 -1.56 5.79
C GLU A 111 -11.88 -2.74 5.19
N TRP A 112 -11.95 -2.74 3.86
CA TRP A 112 -12.72 -3.70 3.08
C TRP A 112 -12.29 -5.15 3.28
N GLY A 113 -11.00 -5.39 3.52
CA GLY A 113 -10.47 -6.73 3.75
C GLY A 113 -10.96 -7.38 5.03
N GLU A 114 -11.19 -6.57 6.06
CA GLU A 114 -11.70 -6.99 7.36
C GLU A 114 -13.22 -6.87 7.46
N GLY A 115 -13.91 -6.39 6.42
CA GLY A 115 -15.36 -6.15 6.44
C GLY A 115 -15.80 -4.97 7.31
N SER A 116 -14.86 -4.13 7.75
CA SER A 116 -15.06 -3.00 8.65
C SER A 116 -15.13 -1.70 7.85
N TYR A 117 -16.32 -1.36 7.35
CA TYR A 117 -16.50 -0.24 6.44
C TYR A 117 -17.83 0.49 6.65
N ILE A 118 -17.80 1.79 6.38
CA ILE A 118 -18.96 2.68 6.24
C ILE A 118 -18.85 3.58 4.99
N GLU A 119 -17.77 3.44 4.22
CA GLU A 119 -17.61 4.08 2.92
C GLU A 119 -18.84 3.79 2.03
N PRO A 120 -19.32 4.77 1.23
CA PRO A 120 -20.48 4.55 0.40
C PRO A 120 -20.31 3.36 -0.53
N CYS A 121 -21.27 2.44 -0.49
CA CYS A 121 -21.15 1.15 -1.15
C CYS A 121 -22.47 0.67 -1.75
N THR A 122 -22.42 -0.43 -2.49
CA THR A 122 -23.64 -1.05 -3.05
C THR A 122 -24.57 -1.60 -1.98
N GLU A 123 -24.04 -2.02 -0.83
CA GLU A 123 -24.83 -2.64 0.25
C GLU A 123 -25.65 -1.60 1.03
N PHE A 124 -25.07 -0.45 1.37
CA PHE A 124 -25.71 0.56 2.22
C PHE A 124 -25.94 1.91 1.54
N GLY A 125 -25.49 2.11 0.30
CA GLY A 125 -25.43 3.43 -0.31
C GLY A 125 -24.67 4.40 0.59
N PHE A 126 -25.28 5.54 0.92
CA PHE A 126 -24.77 6.50 1.91
C PHE A 126 -25.32 6.29 3.32
N GLY A 127 -26.12 5.25 3.56
CA GLY A 127 -26.90 5.06 4.79
C GLY A 127 -26.07 5.11 6.06
N MET A 128 -24.89 4.48 6.07
CA MET A 128 -23.98 4.50 7.22
C MET A 128 -23.45 5.91 7.52
N LEU A 129 -23.00 6.67 6.50
CA LEU A 129 -22.55 8.05 6.68
C LEU A 129 -23.71 8.99 7.08
N GLU A 130 -24.91 8.74 6.57
CA GLU A 130 -26.11 9.49 6.97
C GLU A 130 -26.44 9.26 8.45
N SER A 131 -26.23 8.04 8.99
CA SER A 131 -26.35 7.78 10.43
C SER A 131 -25.37 8.64 11.25
N VAL A 132 -24.13 8.84 10.77
CA VAL A 132 -23.16 9.75 11.41
C VAL A 132 -23.67 11.19 11.39
N ARG A 133 -24.18 11.67 10.25
CA ARG A 133 -24.75 13.03 10.13
C ARG A 133 -25.92 13.23 11.09
N ARG A 134 -26.88 12.30 11.13
CA ARG A 134 -28.05 12.37 12.02
C ARG A 134 -27.70 12.41 13.51
N VAL A 135 -26.57 11.84 13.90
CA VAL A 135 -26.14 11.82 15.32
C VAL A 135 -25.26 13.02 15.68
N PHE A 136 -24.32 13.41 14.82
CA PHE A 136 -23.24 14.34 15.17
C PHE A 136 -23.26 15.68 14.43
N ALA A 137 -23.90 15.79 13.27
CA ALA A 137 -23.91 17.05 12.54
C ALA A 137 -24.78 18.11 13.24
N GLN A 138 -24.39 19.37 13.05
CA GLN A 138 -25.13 20.55 13.52
C GLN A 138 -25.85 21.21 12.34
N GLY A 139 -26.83 22.07 12.65
CA GLY A 139 -27.64 22.75 11.64
C GLY A 139 -28.83 21.93 11.14
N SER A 140 -29.59 22.50 10.21
CA SER A 140 -30.73 21.80 9.60
C SER A 140 -30.25 20.76 8.59
N PRO A 141 -30.93 19.60 8.45
CA PRO A 141 -30.59 18.61 7.43
C PRO A 141 -30.52 19.17 6.00
N SER A 142 -31.29 20.24 5.72
CA SER A 142 -31.25 20.96 4.44
C SER A 142 -29.92 21.66 4.13
N SER A 143 -29.05 21.83 5.13
CA SER A 143 -27.73 22.47 4.98
C SER A 143 -26.59 21.47 4.78
N TRP A 144 -26.87 20.16 4.87
CA TRP A 144 -25.84 19.14 4.74
C TRP A 144 -25.37 18.98 3.29
N PRO A 145 -24.09 18.60 3.06
CA PRO A 145 -23.58 18.36 1.71
C PRO A 145 -24.39 17.28 0.99
N GLN A 146 -24.66 17.50 -0.31
CA GLN A 146 -25.30 16.49 -1.14
C GLN A 146 -24.41 15.26 -1.28
N ASN A 147 -25.05 14.08 -1.27
CA ASN A 147 -24.37 12.83 -1.56
C ASN A 147 -24.22 12.71 -3.07
N VAL A 148 -22.98 12.61 -3.52
CA VAL A 148 -22.61 12.52 -4.94
C VAL A 148 -21.79 11.25 -5.12
N ALA A 149 -22.26 10.35 -5.95
CA ALA A 149 -21.56 9.15 -6.37
C ALA A 149 -20.88 9.37 -7.74
N PRO A 150 -19.90 8.52 -8.12
CA PRO A 150 -19.29 8.59 -9.46
C PRO A 150 -20.30 8.52 -10.62
N SER A 151 -21.48 7.90 -10.43
CA SER A 151 -22.55 7.92 -11.44
C SER A 151 -23.17 9.28 -11.66
N ASP A 152 -23.19 10.14 -10.64
CA ASP A 152 -23.87 11.44 -10.68
C ASP A 152 -23.02 12.50 -11.39
N VAL A 153 -21.70 12.33 -11.38
CA VAL A 153 -20.73 13.20 -12.08
C VAL A 153 -20.23 12.60 -13.40
N GLY A 154 -20.70 11.41 -13.77
CA GLY A 154 -20.25 10.64 -14.92
C GLY A 154 -19.06 9.73 -14.60
N ARG A 155 -19.10 8.49 -15.08
CA ARG A 155 -18.04 7.47 -14.87
C ARG A 155 -16.82 7.66 -15.77
N GLY A 156 -16.57 8.92 -16.14
CA GLY A 156 -15.58 9.29 -17.12
C GLY A 156 -15.98 9.05 -18.59
N PRO A 157 -15.01 9.06 -19.51
CA PRO A 157 -13.58 9.13 -19.23
C PRO A 157 -13.24 10.40 -18.44
N TYR A 158 -12.59 10.25 -17.29
CA TYR A 158 -12.01 11.41 -16.62
C TYR A 158 -10.83 11.86 -17.48
N ASP A 159 -10.73 13.15 -17.78
CA ASP A 159 -9.76 13.73 -18.71
C ASP A 159 -8.32 13.73 -18.15
N TYR A 160 -7.84 12.57 -17.68
CA TYR A 160 -6.41 12.38 -17.43
C TYR A 160 -5.73 12.11 -18.76
N PRO A 161 -4.72 12.93 -19.15
CA PRO A 161 -3.96 12.63 -20.35
C PRO A 161 -3.34 11.23 -20.20
N ARG A 162 -3.44 10.41 -21.25
CA ARG A 162 -2.69 9.15 -21.27
C ARG A 162 -1.21 9.50 -21.20
N LEU A 163 -0.58 9.15 -20.09
CA LEU A 163 0.85 9.31 -19.95
C LEU A 163 1.53 8.46 -21.03
N PRO A 164 2.49 9.02 -21.78
CA PRO A 164 3.12 8.31 -22.87
C PRO A 164 3.81 7.05 -22.34
N ARG A 165 3.77 5.97 -23.12
CA ARG A 165 4.59 4.79 -22.85
C ARG A 165 6.07 5.18 -22.96
N ILE A 166 6.89 4.68 -22.05
CA ILE A 166 8.34 4.85 -22.07
C ILE A 166 8.96 3.49 -22.31
N SER A 167 9.69 3.35 -23.42
CA SER A 167 10.42 2.14 -23.79
C SER A 167 11.90 2.41 -24.03
N GLN A 168 12.34 3.65 -23.85
CA GLN A 168 13.72 4.09 -24.02
C GLN A 168 14.05 5.11 -22.94
N TRP A 169 15.22 4.94 -22.34
CA TRP A 169 15.80 5.81 -21.32
C TRP A 169 17.19 6.21 -21.77
N THR A 170 17.47 7.51 -21.82
CA THR A 170 18.78 8.11 -22.20
C THR A 170 19.40 8.94 -21.07
N PHE A 171 18.67 9.16 -19.97
CA PHE A 171 19.17 9.81 -18.75
C PHE A 171 19.76 11.22 -18.96
N ASP A 172 19.28 11.95 -19.99
CA ASP A 172 19.74 13.30 -20.31
C ASP A 172 19.27 14.35 -19.28
N GLU A 173 18.01 14.25 -18.83
CA GLU A 173 17.38 15.23 -17.93
C GLU A 173 17.23 14.67 -16.50
N ASP A 174 16.81 13.41 -16.38
CA ASP A 174 16.56 12.74 -15.10
C ASP A 174 16.69 11.20 -15.21
N SER A 175 16.35 10.47 -14.14
CA SER A 175 16.43 9.01 -14.11
C SER A 175 15.35 8.30 -14.94
N GLY A 176 14.41 9.04 -15.57
CA GLY A 176 13.27 8.50 -16.30
C GLY A 176 12.39 7.58 -15.45
N GLY A 177 12.31 7.85 -14.15
CA GLY A 177 11.53 7.09 -13.17
C GLY A 177 12.25 5.90 -12.53
N TRP A 178 13.50 5.61 -12.91
CA TRP A 178 14.33 4.64 -12.21
C TRP A 178 14.70 5.14 -10.81
N GLN A 179 14.63 4.28 -9.82
CA GLN A 179 14.91 4.59 -8.41
C GLN A 179 15.79 3.50 -7.79
N ALA A 180 16.64 3.88 -6.84
CA ALA A 180 17.38 2.93 -6.02
C ALA A 180 16.42 2.13 -5.13
N MET A 181 16.47 0.80 -5.23
CA MET A 181 15.68 -0.11 -4.40
C MET A 181 16.52 -0.61 -3.20
N MET A 182 17.75 -1.04 -3.45
CA MET A 182 18.73 -1.42 -2.42
C MET A 182 20.16 -1.34 -2.96
N GLY A 183 21.16 -1.28 -2.08
CA GLY A 183 22.58 -1.50 -2.43
C GLY A 183 23.20 -0.44 -3.35
N ILE A 184 22.60 0.75 -3.48
CA ILE A 184 23.04 1.83 -4.37
C ILE A 184 23.20 3.13 -3.59
N SER A 185 24.27 3.89 -3.87
CA SER A 185 24.47 5.26 -3.38
C SER A 185 24.84 6.21 -4.52
N ASP A 186 24.72 7.50 -4.24
CA ASP A 186 25.24 8.58 -5.11
C ASP A 186 24.68 8.54 -6.54
N ILE A 187 23.37 8.28 -6.68
CA ILE A 187 22.71 8.30 -7.99
C ILE A 187 22.69 9.71 -8.55
N ASP A 188 23.22 9.86 -9.76
CA ASP A 188 23.35 11.13 -10.47
C ASP A 188 23.03 10.92 -11.95
N CYS A 189 22.17 11.76 -12.53
CA CYS A 189 21.80 11.70 -13.95
C CYS A 189 22.26 12.99 -14.62
N LYS A 190 23.32 12.89 -15.42
CA LYS A 190 23.91 14.01 -16.14
C LYS A 190 24.68 13.52 -17.35
N ASP A 191 24.89 14.41 -18.31
CA ASP A 191 25.69 14.13 -19.52
C ASP A 191 25.18 12.91 -20.31
N GLY A 192 23.85 12.67 -20.31
CA GLY A 192 23.24 11.53 -21.02
C GLY A 192 23.50 10.17 -20.36
N MET A 193 23.75 10.13 -19.05
CA MET A 193 23.93 8.87 -18.33
C MET A 193 23.49 8.94 -16.87
N MET A 194 23.05 7.80 -16.35
CA MET A 194 22.87 7.56 -14.93
C MET A 194 24.13 6.92 -14.35
N ALA A 195 24.72 7.55 -13.33
CA ALA A 195 25.89 7.06 -12.63
C ALA A 195 25.59 6.84 -11.15
N PHE A 196 26.17 5.80 -10.55
CA PHE A 196 26.02 5.49 -9.12
C PHE A 196 27.11 4.54 -8.63
N ARG A 197 27.16 4.31 -7.32
CA ARG A 197 28.05 3.33 -6.67
C ARG A 197 27.25 2.19 -6.07
N THR A 198 27.80 0.98 -6.14
CA THR A 198 27.22 -0.19 -5.47
C THR A 198 27.80 -0.35 -4.08
N THR A 199 26.94 -0.50 -3.08
CA THR A 199 27.31 -0.55 -1.65
C THR A 199 27.07 -1.92 -1.02
N SER A 200 26.45 -2.85 -1.76
CA SER A 200 26.24 -4.23 -1.35
C SER A 200 26.43 -5.17 -2.55
N PRO A 201 26.53 -6.50 -2.32
CA PRO A 201 26.49 -7.50 -3.39
C PRO A 201 25.12 -7.68 -4.07
N ASP A 202 24.08 -6.96 -3.64
CA ASP A 202 22.72 -7.00 -4.20
C ASP A 202 22.22 -5.57 -4.50
N PRO A 203 22.87 -4.84 -5.43
CA PRO A 203 22.41 -3.53 -5.87
C PRO A 203 21.24 -3.68 -6.83
N ALA A 204 20.17 -2.91 -6.61
CA ALA A 204 18.98 -2.99 -7.46
C ALA A 204 18.38 -1.61 -7.74
N LEU A 205 18.02 -1.38 -9.00
CA LEU A 205 17.19 -0.27 -9.46
C LEU A 205 15.79 -0.78 -9.81
N ILE A 206 14.76 0.05 -9.61
CA ILE A 206 13.38 -0.28 -9.99
C ILE A 206 12.74 0.84 -10.80
N VAL A 207 11.90 0.48 -11.78
CA VAL A 207 11.07 1.42 -12.53
C VAL A 207 9.67 0.86 -12.72
N SER A 208 8.64 1.71 -12.55
CA SER A 208 7.26 1.37 -12.89
C SER A 208 6.98 1.69 -14.35
N LEU A 209 6.38 0.73 -15.06
CA LEU A 209 6.09 0.83 -16.47
C LEU A 209 4.61 1.14 -16.71
N ARG A 210 4.35 1.83 -17.81
CA ARG A 210 3.00 2.17 -18.27
C ARG A 210 2.81 1.63 -19.68
N ASP A 211 1.74 0.88 -19.86
CA ASP A 211 1.29 0.38 -21.15
C ASP A 211 2.36 -0.42 -21.94
N ILE A 212 3.17 -1.22 -21.23
CA ILE A 212 4.10 -2.17 -21.84
C ILE A 212 3.44 -3.54 -21.92
N ARG A 213 3.35 -4.10 -23.13
CA ARG A 213 2.97 -5.49 -23.37
C ARG A 213 4.22 -6.25 -23.81
N ALA A 214 4.41 -7.44 -23.26
CA ALA A 214 5.55 -8.28 -23.60
C ALA A 214 5.64 -8.58 -25.11
N SER A 215 4.50 -8.75 -25.78
CA SER A 215 4.44 -9.01 -27.23
C SER A 215 5.01 -7.90 -28.09
N ASP A 216 5.10 -6.68 -27.56
CA ASP A 216 5.51 -5.49 -28.32
C ASP A 216 7.03 -5.37 -28.41
N PHE A 217 7.77 -6.11 -27.57
CA PHE A 217 9.22 -6.03 -27.45
C PHE A 217 9.82 -7.43 -27.38
N ARG A 218 10.83 -7.68 -28.21
CA ARG A 218 11.56 -8.95 -28.26
C ARG A 218 12.80 -8.96 -27.39
N SER A 219 13.38 -7.80 -27.12
CA SER A 219 14.63 -7.70 -26.35
C SER A 219 14.72 -6.44 -25.51
N ALA A 220 15.59 -6.47 -24.51
CA ALA A 220 16.09 -5.29 -23.83
C ALA A 220 17.58 -5.10 -24.18
N GLU A 221 17.97 -3.85 -24.38
CA GLU A 221 19.34 -3.43 -24.65
C GLU A 221 19.77 -2.43 -23.59
N ILE A 222 20.91 -2.68 -22.96
CA ILE A 222 21.46 -1.83 -21.91
C ILE A 222 22.88 -1.46 -22.29
N ARG A 223 23.17 -0.17 -22.47
CA ARG A 223 24.53 0.33 -22.65
C ARG A 223 25.10 0.72 -21.30
N ILE A 224 26.03 -0.09 -20.80
CA ILE A 224 26.51 -0.03 -19.42
C ILE A 224 28.05 -0.08 -19.36
N ARG A 225 28.62 0.58 -18.35
CA ARG A 225 30.04 0.57 -18.04
C ARG A 225 30.25 0.36 -16.55
N LEU A 226 31.05 -0.63 -16.19
CA LEU A 226 31.36 -0.97 -14.80
C LEU A 226 32.86 -0.79 -14.58
N SER A 227 33.22 -0.02 -13.55
CA SER A 227 34.60 0.23 -13.16
C SER A 227 34.79 -0.12 -11.69
N PRO A 228 35.86 -0.83 -11.31
CA PRO A 228 36.11 -1.11 -9.90
C PRO A 228 36.50 0.17 -9.16
N VAL A 229 36.08 0.30 -7.91
CA VAL A 229 36.51 1.42 -7.05
C VAL A 229 37.95 1.22 -6.58
N SER A 230 38.40 -0.03 -6.41
CA SER A 230 39.76 -0.40 -5.98
C SER A 230 40.41 -1.42 -6.94
N PRO A 231 41.72 -1.33 -7.24
CA PRO A 231 42.41 -2.30 -8.09
C PRO A 231 42.38 -3.72 -7.49
N GLY A 232 42.09 -4.74 -8.30
CA GLY A 232 42.18 -6.16 -7.89
C GLY A 232 40.90 -6.99 -7.97
N SER A 233 39.85 -6.51 -8.65
CA SER A 233 38.56 -7.23 -8.78
C SER A 233 38.47 -8.14 -10.01
N ALA A 234 37.54 -9.09 -9.95
CA ALA A 234 37.19 -10.05 -11.02
C ALA A 234 36.88 -9.37 -12.38
N SER A 235 37.13 -10.10 -13.48
CA SER A 235 37.00 -9.62 -14.86
C SER A 235 35.55 -9.39 -15.33
N SER A 236 34.56 -10.03 -14.69
CA SER A 236 33.13 -9.91 -15.05
C SER A 236 32.21 -10.07 -13.84
N THR A 237 30.96 -9.63 -13.95
CA THR A 237 29.90 -9.71 -12.93
C THR A 237 28.55 -10.08 -13.57
N GLY A 238 27.60 -10.58 -12.79
CA GLY A 238 26.26 -10.90 -13.27
C GLY A 238 25.33 -9.69 -13.29
N LEU A 239 24.79 -9.33 -14.46
CA LEU A 239 23.66 -8.42 -14.60
C LEU A 239 22.38 -9.24 -14.69
N GLN A 240 21.32 -8.81 -14.01
CA GLN A 240 20.01 -9.46 -14.05
C GLN A 240 18.89 -8.44 -14.24
N LEU A 241 17.99 -8.72 -15.18
CA LEU A 241 16.78 -7.94 -15.39
C LEU A 241 15.58 -8.78 -14.98
N PHE A 242 14.82 -8.29 -14.02
CA PHE A 242 13.55 -8.83 -13.58
C PHE A 242 12.39 -8.02 -14.10
N TRP A 243 11.22 -8.66 -14.25
CA TRP A 243 9.97 -7.96 -14.57
C TRP A 243 8.79 -8.43 -13.72
N SER A 244 7.85 -7.51 -13.47
CA SER A 244 6.54 -7.84 -12.90
C SER A 244 5.54 -8.08 -14.03
N GLN A 245 4.99 -9.29 -14.08
CA GLN A 245 3.90 -9.64 -14.99
C GLN A 245 2.55 -9.40 -14.31
N ASN A 246 1.66 -8.61 -14.95
CA ASN A 246 0.30 -8.34 -14.48
C ASN A 246 0.24 -7.88 -13.01
N ALA A 247 1.17 -7.01 -12.59
CA ALA A 247 1.32 -6.53 -11.21
C ALA A 247 1.55 -7.64 -10.16
N SER A 248 2.04 -8.81 -10.57
CA SER A 248 2.48 -9.86 -9.65
C SER A 248 3.83 -9.51 -9.01
N ALA A 249 4.13 -10.09 -7.86
CA ALA A 249 5.43 -9.94 -7.22
C ALA A 249 6.57 -10.38 -8.16
N ILE A 250 7.67 -9.62 -8.15
CA ILE A 250 8.89 -9.97 -8.88
C ILE A 250 9.51 -11.22 -8.23
N SER A 251 9.96 -12.15 -9.07
CA SER A 251 10.61 -13.39 -8.63
C SER A 251 11.74 -13.79 -9.57
N GLU A 252 12.62 -14.67 -9.11
CA GLU A 252 13.70 -15.25 -9.90
C GLU A 252 13.22 -15.85 -11.23
N ALA A 253 12.03 -16.45 -11.22
CA ALA A 253 11.49 -17.11 -12.38
C ALA A 253 10.93 -16.13 -13.45
N THR A 254 10.91 -14.83 -13.18
CA THR A 254 10.60 -13.75 -14.12
C THR A 254 11.82 -12.83 -14.24
N SER A 255 12.96 -13.42 -14.59
CA SER A 255 14.23 -12.71 -14.76
C SER A 255 15.05 -13.28 -15.93
N ILE A 256 16.01 -12.50 -16.40
CA ILE A 256 17.01 -12.92 -17.38
C ILE A 256 18.37 -12.34 -16.99
N HIS A 257 19.43 -13.12 -17.22
CA HIS A 257 20.79 -12.77 -16.81
C HIS A 257 21.72 -12.58 -18.00
N SER A 258 22.76 -11.80 -17.80
CA SER A 258 23.91 -11.74 -18.68
C SER A 258 25.18 -11.44 -17.88
N ALA A 259 26.34 -11.85 -18.39
CA ALA A 259 27.62 -11.46 -17.81
C ALA A 259 28.07 -10.12 -18.40
N VAL A 260 28.59 -9.23 -17.57
CA VAL A 260 29.11 -7.93 -17.99
C VAL A 260 30.56 -7.78 -17.53
N PRO A 261 31.50 -7.39 -18.41
CA PRO A 261 32.87 -7.12 -18.01
C PRO A 261 32.99 -5.95 -17.03
N VAL A 262 33.98 -6.03 -16.13
CA VAL A 262 34.35 -4.95 -15.20
C VAL A 262 35.73 -4.43 -15.59
N ASP A 263 35.82 -3.92 -16.82
CA ASP A 263 37.05 -3.44 -17.47
C ASP A 263 37.08 -1.91 -17.64
N GLY A 264 36.06 -1.23 -17.12
CA GLY A 264 35.90 0.21 -17.29
C GLY A 264 35.69 0.63 -18.75
N GLN A 265 35.20 -0.24 -19.62
CA GLN A 265 34.76 0.09 -20.98
C GLN A 265 33.23 0.05 -21.11
N TRP A 266 32.71 0.65 -22.18
CA TRP A 266 31.28 0.58 -22.51
C TRP A 266 30.96 -0.75 -23.18
N HIS A 267 29.93 -1.42 -22.68
CA HIS A 267 29.40 -2.66 -23.25
C HIS A 267 27.91 -2.50 -23.56
N ILE A 268 27.45 -3.17 -24.61
CA ILE A 268 26.03 -3.28 -24.94
C ILE A 268 25.58 -4.68 -24.52
N VAL A 269 24.69 -4.75 -23.53
CA VAL A 269 24.10 -5.98 -23.04
C VAL A 269 22.74 -6.16 -23.70
N GLN A 270 22.60 -7.19 -24.54
CA GLN A 270 21.34 -7.54 -25.17
C GLN A 270 20.72 -8.76 -24.49
N LEU A 271 19.48 -8.62 -24.05
CA LEU A 271 18.70 -9.64 -23.35
C LEU A 271 17.54 -10.09 -24.26
N ASP A 272 17.52 -11.36 -24.66
CA ASP A 272 16.44 -11.93 -25.49
C ASP A 272 15.22 -12.25 -24.61
N LEU A 273 14.33 -11.27 -24.49
CA LEU A 273 13.12 -11.38 -23.68
C LEU A 273 12.12 -12.36 -24.32
N ALA A 274 11.98 -12.34 -25.65
CA ALA A 274 11.05 -13.20 -26.37
C ALA A 274 11.35 -14.70 -26.23
N ALA A 275 12.62 -15.06 -26.01
CA ALA A 275 13.01 -16.44 -25.72
C ALA A 275 12.57 -16.92 -24.33
N HIS A 276 12.26 -16.00 -23.40
CA HIS A 276 11.90 -16.37 -22.04
C HIS A 276 10.42 -16.78 -21.93
N PRO A 277 10.08 -17.99 -21.42
CA PRO A 277 8.70 -18.52 -21.43
C PRO A 277 7.70 -17.72 -20.57
N ARG A 278 8.22 -16.85 -19.68
CA ARG A 278 7.42 -15.95 -18.84
C ARG A 278 7.42 -14.48 -19.30
N TRP A 279 7.99 -14.19 -20.47
CA TRP A 279 7.84 -12.90 -21.12
C TRP A 279 6.50 -12.82 -21.86
N LYS A 280 5.44 -12.50 -21.11
CA LYS A 280 4.07 -12.48 -21.64
C LYS A 280 3.18 -11.52 -20.85
N GLY A 281 2.07 -11.12 -21.46
CA GLY A 281 1.07 -10.26 -20.80
C GLY A 281 1.54 -8.82 -20.61
N LYS A 282 0.94 -8.12 -19.64
CA LYS A 282 1.27 -6.75 -19.31
C LYS A 282 2.48 -6.73 -18.38
N ILE A 283 3.47 -5.89 -18.68
CA ILE A 283 4.64 -5.68 -17.83
C ILE A 283 4.45 -4.37 -17.07
N THR A 284 4.50 -4.44 -15.74
CA THR A 284 4.16 -3.32 -14.85
C THR A 284 5.36 -2.68 -14.17
N SER A 285 6.48 -3.40 -14.09
CA SER A 285 7.75 -2.85 -13.60
C SER A 285 8.92 -3.68 -14.08
N PHE A 286 10.11 -3.05 -14.07
CA PHE A 286 11.39 -3.74 -14.11
C PHE A 286 12.15 -3.53 -12.80
N ARG A 287 12.90 -4.55 -12.37
CA ARG A 287 14.03 -4.41 -11.44
C ARG A 287 15.30 -4.76 -12.21
N LEU A 288 16.30 -3.88 -12.19
CA LEU A 288 17.60 -4.12 -12.80
C LEU A 288 18.64 -4.23 -11.71
N ASP A 289 19.33 -5.36 -11.70
CA ASP A 289 20.48 -5.63 -10.86
C ASP A 289 21.70 -5.50 -11.78
N PRO A 290 22.44 -4.38 -11.74
CA PRO A 290 23.50 -4.10 -12.71
C PRO A 290 24.74 -4.99 -12.53
N CYS A 291 24.90 -5.60 -11.35
CA CYS A 291 26.00 -6.47 -10.96
C CYS A 291 25.64 -7.26 -9.68
N ASP A 292 26.43 -8.28 -9.35
CA ASP A 292 26.34 -9.09 -8.13
C ASP A 292 27.40 -8.73 -7.07
N ARG A 293 27.84 -7.46 -7.03
CA ARG A 293 28.96 -6.98 -6.21
C ARG A 293 28.83 -5.55 -5.69
N ALA A 294 29.46 -5.32 -4.52
CA ALA A 294 29.74 -3.99 -3.99
C ALA A 294 30.98 -3.36 -4.65
N ASP A 295 31.23 -2.09 -4.32
CA ASP A 295 32.45 -1.34 -4.66
C ASP A 295 32.71 -1.20 -6.17
N LEU A 296 31.64 -1.08 -6.96
CA LEU A 296 31.71 -0.71 -8.37
C LEU A 296 31.14 0.68 -8.59
N THR A 297 31.75 1.42 -9.51
CA THR A 297 31.11 2.56 -10.16
C THR A 297 30.39 2.06 -11.40
N VAL A 298 29.07 2.24 -11.42
CA VAL A 298 28.21 1.86 -12.55
C VAL A 298 27.80 3.11 -13.30
N ARG A 299 27.84 3.04 -14.63
CA ARG A 299 27.29 4.06 -15.53
C ARG A 299 26.40 3.39 -16.56
N ILE A 300 25.17 3.86 -16.68
CA ILE A 300 24.19 3.42 -17.68
C ILE A 300 23.90 4.61 -18.58
N ASP A 301 24.25 4.46 -19.85
CA ASP A 301 24.00 5.48 -20.88
C ASP A 301 22.59 5.32 -21.46
N SER A 302 22.13 4.08 -21.66
CA SER A 302 20.79 3.85 -22.13
C SER A 302 20.22 2.49 -21.71
N PHE A 303 18.90 2.47 -21.58
CA PHE A 303 18.09 1.26 -21.49
C PHE A 303 17.02 1.36 -22.58
N THR A 304 16.88 0.34 -23.44
CA THR A 304 15.90 0.35 -24.53
C THR A 304 15.21 -0.99 -24.66
N LEU A 305 13.88 -1.01 -24.74
CA LEU A 305 13.13 -2.16 -25.22
C LEU A 305 13.02 -2.11 -26.75
N ARG A 306 13.31 -3.23 -27.41
CA ARG A 306 13.29 -3.39 -28.87
C ARG A 306 12.37 -4.52 -29.30
#